data_AF-A0A957WDF0-F1
#
_entry.id   AF-A0A957WDF0-F1
#
_cell.length_a   1.000
_cell.length_b   1.000
_cell.length_c   1.000
_cell.angle_alpha   90.00
_cell.angle_beta   90.00
_cell.angle_gamma   90.00
#
_symmetry.space_group_name_H-M   'P 1'
#
loop_
_entity.id
_entity.type
_entity.pdbx_description
1 polymer ?
#
loop_
_entity_poly.entity_id
_entity_poly.type
_entity_poly.pdbx_seq_one_letter_code
_entity_poly.pdbx_strand_id
1 'polypeptide(L)'
;LQVGFGADILWRHRRLVLLSLLPTTLYLSAADALAISSGTWTINPALSLNIYLAGILPLEELVFFAATNILVVFGLVLVLSRQSAVRFERFWKKRSVWLLASENR
;
A
#
# COMPACT_ATOMS: atom_id res chain seq x y z
N LEU A 1 3.62 -9.90 1.59
CA LEU A 1 3.25 -10.02 3.02
C LEU A 1 1.75 -9.73 3.27
N GLN A 2 1.27 -8.50 3.06
CA GLN A 2 -0.13 -8.11 3.36
C GLN A 2 -1.19 -8.93 2.61
N VAL A 3 -1.00 -9.11 1.29
CA VAL A 3 -1.90 -9.95 0.46
C VAL A 3 -1.90 -11.40 0.96
N GLY A 4 -0.74 -11.98 1.28
CA GLY A 4 -0.66 -13.34 1.81
C GLY A 4 -1.36 -13.53 3.17
N PHE A 5 -1.43 -12.48 4.00
CA PHE A 5 -2.08 -12.54 5.32
C PHE A 5 -3.60 -12.32 5.27
N GLY A 6 -4.08 -11.44 4.38
CA GLY A 6 -5.46 -10.97 4.41
C GLY A 6 -6.07 -10.64 3.05
N ALA A 7 -5.66 -11.31 1.97
CA ALA A 7 -6.28 -11.16 0.65
C ALA A 7 -7.81 -11.29 0.70
N ASP A 8 -8.33 -12.21 1.50
CA ASP A 8 -9.76 -12.42 1.68
C ASP A 8 -10.46 -11.22 2.34
N ILE A 9 -9.80 -10.59 3.31
CA ILE A 9 -10.29 -9.38 4.00
C ILE A 9 -10.26 -8.19 3.03
N LEU A 10 -9.15 -8.01 2.30
CA LEU A 10 -8.99 -6.95 1.32
C LEU A 10 -10.02 -7.07 0.19
N TRP A 11 -10.24 -8.29 -0.32
CA TRP A 11 -11.22 -8.54 -1.37
C TRP A 11 -12.66 -8.25 -0.92
N ARG A 12 -12.98 -8.58 0.33
CA ARG A 12 -14.28 -8.25 0.94
C ARG A 12 -14.50 -6.74 1.02
N HIS A 13 -13.45 -5.97 1.26
CA HIS A 13 -13.48 -4.50 1.33
C HIS A 13 -13.03 -3.82 0.02
N ARG A 14 -13.09 -4.51 -1.13
CA ARG A 14 -12.59 -4.00 -2.42
C ARG A 14 -13.12 -2.63 -2.80
N ARG A 15 -14.38 -2.31 -2.45
CA ARG A 15 -14.96 -0.98 -2.72
C ARG A 15 -14.23 0.10 -1.92
N LEU A 16 -14.01 -0.12 -0.63
CA LEU A 16 -13.28 0.82 0.22
C LEU A 16 -11.84 0.96 -0.29
N VAL A 17 -11.16 -0.16 -0.56
CA VAL A 17 -9.81 -0.18 -1.11
C VAL A 17 -9.72 0.65 -2.39
N LEU A 18 -10.60 0.41 -3.37
CA LEU A 18 -10.60 1.14 -4.64
C LEU A 18 -10.96 2.62 -4.46
N LEU A 19 -11.95 2.93 -3.62
CA LEU A 19 -12.37 4.31 -3.34
C LEU A 19 -11.34 5.10 -2.53
N SER A 20 -10.40 4.46 -1.84
CA SER A 20 -9.28 5.14 -1.20
C SER A 20 -8.06 5.25 -2.13
N LEU A 21 -7.80 4.20 -2.89
CA LEU A 21 -6.58 4.07 -3.69
C LEU A 21 -6.63 4.91 -4.96
N LEU A 22 -7.75 4.85 -5.71
CA LEU A 22 -7.88 5.56 -6.98
C LEU A 22 -7.82 7.08 -6.81
N PRO A 23 -8.66 7.73 -5.99
CA PRO A 23 -8.64 9.18 -5.89
C PRO A 23 -7.32 9.70 -5.32
N THR A 24 -6.75 9.03 -4.31
CA THR A 24 -5.47 9.46 -3.72
C THR A 24 -4.32 9.35 -4.71
N THR A 25 -4.22 8.24 -5.45
CA THR A 25 -3.17 8.04 -6.45
C THR A 25 -3.30 9.04 -7.60
N LEU A 26 -4.52 9.23 -8.11
CA LEU A 26 -4.79 10.20 -9.18
C LEU A 26 -4.51 11.63 -8.72
N TYR A 27 -4.92 11.99 -7.51
CA TYR A 27 -4.69 13.32 -6.94
C TYR A 27 -3.20 13.63 -6.81
N LEU A 28 -2.42 12.73 -6.19
CA LEU A 28 -0.98 12.92 -6.04
C LEU A 28 -0.27 12.99 -7.39
N SER A 29 -0.64 12.11 -8.32
CA SER A 29 -0.06 12.11 -9.67
C SER A 29 -0.39 13.41 -10.43
N ALA A 30 -1.60 13.94 -10.30
CA ALA A 30 -2.00 15.19 -10.93
C ALA A 30 -1.28 16.39 -10.30
N ALA A 31 -1.18 16.44 -8.97
CA ALA A 31 -0.44 17.49 -8.27
C ALA A 31 1.05 17.49 -8.67
N ASP A 32 1.62 16.30 -8.79
CA ASP A 32 3.01 16.13 -9.18
C ASP A 32 3.27 16.53 -10.64
N ALA A 33 2.38 16.12 -11.56
CA ALA A 33 2.41 16.53 -12.95
C ALA A 33 2.34 18.06 -13.10
N LEU A 34 1.48 18.72 -12.31
CA LEU A 34 1.38 20.17 -12.29
C LEU A 34 2.70 20.81 -11.82
N ALA A 35 3.31 20.30 -10.75
CA ALA A 35 4.55 20.82 -10.21
C ALA A 35 5.76 20.66 -11.16
N ILE A 36 5.80 19.57 -11.93
CA ILE A 36 6.79 19.37 -13.00
C ILE A 36 6.54 20.36 -14.14
N SER A 37 5.27 20.49 -14.58
CA SER A 37 4.90 21.38 -15.68
C SER A 37 5.14 22.86 -15.37
N SER A 38 5.03 23.26 -14.09
CA SER A 38 5.33 24.62 -13.64
C SER A 38 6.83 24.86 -13.43
N GLY A 39 7.69 23.85 -13.60
CA GLY A 39 9.11 23.94 -13.33
C GLY A 39 9.44 24.12 -11.85
N THR A 40 8.49 23.84 -10.95
CA THR A 40 8.71 23.89 -9.49
C THR A 40 9.76 22.87 -9.08
N TRP A 41 9.75 21.70 -9.72
CA TRP A 41 10.78 20.69 -9.56
C TRP A 41 10.96 19.91 -10.86
N THR A 42 12.10 19.22 -11.00
CA THR A 42 12.44 18.44 -12.20
C THR A 42 13.05 17.10 -11.82
N ILE A 43 12.83 16.10 -12.66
CA ILE A 43 13.41 14.77 -12.51
C ILE A 43 14.59 14.65 -13.47
N ASN A 44 15.68 14.03 -13.01
CA ASN A 44 16.83 13.79 -13.86
C ASN A 44 16.51 12.70 -14.92
N PRO A 45 16.47 13.05 -16.22
CA PRO A 45 16.11 12.09 -17.28
C PRO A 45 17.13 10.96 -17.42
N ALA A 46 18.37 11.14 -16.97
CA ALA A 46 19.40 10.10 -17.00
C ALA A 46 19.15 8.96 -15.99
N LEU A 47 18.29 9.20 -15.01
CA LEU A 47 17.91 8.22 -13.97
C LEU A 47 16.46 7.74 -14.12
N SER A 48 15.77 8.14 -15.20
CA SER A 48 14.39 7.78 -15.49
C SER A 48 14.30 6.90 -16.74
N LEU A 49 13.22 6.13 -16.84
CA LEU A 49 12.79 5.35 -17.99
C LEU A 49 12.38 6.23 -19.18
N ASN A 50 12.21 7.55 -18.99
CA ASN A 50 11.79 8.49 -20.04
C ASN A 50 10.43 8.12 -20.67
N ILE A 51 9.56 7.44 -19.92
CA ILE A 51 8.19 7.12 -20.32
C ILE A 51 7.26 8.08 -19.59
N TYR A 52 6.49 8.87 -20.34
CA TYR A 52 5.66 9.93 -19.78
C TYR A 52 4.17 9.68 -20.02
N LEU A 53 3.38 9.79 -18.96
CA LEU A 53 1.92 9.91 -19.00
C LEU A 53 1.53 11.31 -19.44
N ALA A 54 0.67 11.38 -20.46
CA ALA A 54 0.21 12.64 -21.08
C ALA A 54 1.36 13.59 -21.49
N GLY A 55 2.57 13.06 -21.68
CA GLY A 55 3.77 13.85 -22.03
C GLY A 55 4.33 14.71 -20.89
N ILE A 56 3.84 14.57 -19.65
CA ILE A 56 4.23 15.45 -18.52
C ILE A 56 4.80 14.64 -17.36
N LEU A 57 4.08 13.61 -16.91
CA LEU A 57 4.41 12.88 -15.68
C LEU A 57 5.17 11.59 -15.99
N PRO A 58 6.36 11.35 -15.45
CA PRO A 58 7.04 10.06 -15.60
C PRO A 58 6.20 8.90 -15.03
N LEU A 59 6.22 7.77 -15.72
CA LEU A 59 5.47 6.57 -15.33
C LEU A 59 5.87 6.07 -13.92
N GLU A 60 7.14 6.23 -13.56
CA GLU A 60 7.68 5.82 -12.28
C GLU A 60 7.01 6.54 -11.12
N GLU A 61 6.66 7.81 -11.27
CA GLU A 61 5.98 8.59 -10.24
C GLU A 61 4.56 8.05 -10.01
N LEU A 62 3.82 7.76 -11.07
CA LEU A 62 2.50 7.13 -10.96
C LEU A 62 2.61 5.76 -10.24
N VAL A 63 3.60 4.95 -10.61
CA VAL A 63 3.83 3.63 -10.00
C VAL A 63 4.25 3.79 -8.53
N PHE A 64 5.08 4.78 -8.21
CA PHE A 64 5.50 5.09 -6.85
C PHE A 64 4.31 5.51 -5.98
N PHE A 65 3.48 6.45 -6.43
CA PHE A 65 2.26 6.85 -5.73
C PHE A 65 1.28 5.68 -5.58
N ALA A 66 1.10 4.88 -6.62
CA ALA A 66 0.24 3.70 -6.54
C ALA A 66 0.76 2.68 -5.52
N ALA A 67 2.05 2.35 -5.56
CA ALA A 67 2.67 1.37 -4.66
C ALA A 67 2.61 1.82 -3.20
N THR A 68 2.95 3.07 -2.92
CA THR A 68 2.89 3.64 -1.56
C THR A 68 1.45 3.70 -1.05
N ASN A 69 0.48 4.13 -1.87
CA ASN A 69 -0.93 4.10 -1.50
C ASN A 69 -1.46 2.68 -1.28
N ILE A 70 -1.04 1.68 -2.07
CA ILE A 70 -1.37 0.27 -1.84
C ILE A 70 -0.92 -0.15 -0.44
N LEU A 71 0.35 0.10 -0.09
CA LEU A 71 0.90 -0.29 1.21
C LEU A 71 0.13 0.34 2.37
N VAL A 72 -0.19 1.63 2.27
CA VAL A 72 -0.93 2.39 3.28
C VAL A 72 -2.37 1.90 3.38
N VAL A 73 -3.12 1.85 2.27
CA VAL A 73 -4.53 1.45 2.25
C VAL A 73 -4.69 0.01 2.73
N PHE A 74 -3.85 -0.92 2.25
CA PHE A 74 -3.91 -2.30 2.69
C PHE A 74 -3.56 -2.44 4.17
N GLY A 75 -2.55 -1.70 4.63
CA GLY A 75 -2.18 -1.65 6.05
C GLY A 75 -3.33 -1.20 6.93
N LEU A 76 -3.97 -0.09 6.58
CA LEU A 76 -5.11 0.46 7.33
C LEU A 76 -6.31 -0.49 7.32
N VAL A 77 -6.68 -1.04 6.16
CA VAL A 77 -7.81 -1.99 6.07
C VAL A 77 -7.55 -3.24 6.90
N LEU A 78 -6.34 -3.79 6.85
CA LEU A 78 -6.00 -4.98 7.63
C LEU A 78 -5.98 -4.70 9.13
N VAL A 79 -5.37 -3.60 9.56
CA VAL A 79 -5.30 -3.19 10.98
C VAL A 79 -6.68 -2.93 11.56
N LEU A 80 -7.56 -2.25 10.82
CA LEU A 80 -8.90 -1.89 11.28
C LEU A 80 -9.90 -3.05 11.19
N SER A 81 -9.59 -4.11 10.42
CA SER A 81 -10.48 -5.25 10.30
C SER A 81 -10.49 -6.12 11.56
N ARG A 82 -11.68 -6.41 12.08
CA ARG A 82 -11.87 -7.34 13.22
C ARG A 82 -11.34 -8.75 12.92
N GLN A 83 -11.38 -9.17 11.66
CA GLN A 83 -10.92 -10.51 11.23
C GLN A 83 -9.40 -10.66 11.38
N SER A 84 -8.62 -9.63 11.05
CA SER A 84 -7.18 -9.62 11.29
C SER A 84 -6.85 -9.70 12.78
N ALA A 85 -7.58 -8.96 13.63
CA ALA A 85 -7.39 -9.01 15.08
C ALA A 85 -7.59 -10.43 15.65
N VAL A 86 -8.65 -11.13 15.20
CA VAL A 86 -8.91 -12.52 15.62
C VAL A 86 -7.82 -13.48 15.14
N ARG A 87 -7.31 -13.32 13.90
CA ARG A 87 -6.19 -14.12 13.39
C ARG A 87 -4.92 -13.90 14.21
N PHE A 88 -4.63 -12.64 14.55
CA PHE A 88 -3.46 -12.28 15.32
C PHE A 88 -3.52 -12.83 16.76
N GLU A 89 -4.67 -12.73 17.42
CA GLU A 89 -4.95 -13.34 18.73
C GLU A 89 -4.70 -14.86 18.74
N ARG A 90 -5.22 -15.57 17.74
CA ARG A 90 -5.01 -17.03 17.62
C ARG A 90 -3.54 -17.38 17.43
N PHE A 91 -2.83 -16.61 16.60
CA PHE A 91 -1.41 -16.79 16.38
C PHE A 91 -0.61 -16.57 17.68
N TRP A 92 -0.93 -15.50 18.42
CA TRP A 92 -0.27 -15.19 19.70
C TRP A 92 -0.52 -16.25 20.77
N LYS A 93 -1.76 -16.71 20.95
CA LYS A 93 -2.08 -17.79 21.89
C LYS A 93 -1.36 -19.09 21.56
N LYS A 94 -1.27 -19.46 20.28
CA LYS A 94 -0.54 -20.67 19.87
C LYS A 94 0.95 -20.56 20.21
N ARG A 95 1.53 -19.38 20.01
CA ARG A 95 2.94 -19.12 20.33
C ARG A 95 3.21 -19.12 21.84
N SER A 96 2.34 -18.50 22.65
CA SER A 96 2.51 -18.50 24.11
C SER A 96 2.43 -19.90 24.71
N VAL A 97 1.49 -20.74 24.25
CA VAL A 97 1.38 -22.13 24.70
C VAL A 97 2.63 -22.94 24.33
N TRP A 98 3.18 -22.74 23.13
CA TRP A 98 4.41 -23.41 22.73
C TRP A 98 5.61 -23.01 23.59
N LEU A 99 5.75 -21.71 23.92
CA LEU A 99 6.83 -21.22 24.78
C LEU A 99 6.77 -21.84 26.19
N LEU A 100 5.58 -21.88 26.79
CA LEU A 100 5.37 -22.51 28.10
C LEU A 100 5.69 -24.01 28.07
N ALA A 101 5.36 -24.71 26.98
CA ALA A 101 5.66 -26.13 26.82
C ALA A 101 7.15 -26.41 26.52
N SER A 102 7.89 -25.44 25.98
CA SER A 102 9.34 -25.56 25.76
C SER A 102 10.17 -25.27 27.01
N GLU A 103 9.67 -24.44 27.93
CA GLU A 103 10.37 -24.08 29.17
C GLU A 103 10.22 -25.17 30.26
N ASN A 104 9.17 -25.99 30.18
CA ASN A 104 8.93 -27.12 31.09
C ASN A 104 9.56 -28.44 30.60
N ARG A 105 10.57 -28.40 29.72
CA ARG A 105 11.30 -29.57 29.21
C ARG A 105 12.80 -29.42 29.38
#